data_AF-A0A2S4XJ89-F1
#
_entry.id   AF-A0A2S4XJ89-F1
#
_cell.length_a   1.000
_cell.length_b   1.000
_cell.length_c   1.000
_cell.angle_alpha   90.00
_cell.angle_beta   90.00
_cell.angle_gamma   90.00
#
_symmetry.space_group_name_H-M   'P 1'
#
loop_
_entity.id
_entity.type
_entity.pdbx_description
1 polymer ?
#
loop_
_entity_poly.entity_id
_entity_poly.type
_entity_poly.pdbx_seq_one_letter_code
_entity_poly.pdbx_strand_id
1 'polypeptide(L)'
;MATDTPVTDAGYWESAAERFDDEPDHGLRDPKVRDAWATRLRNWLPDEPSEVLDLGCGTGSLALLAAEQGHHVTGVDRSPRMLEAARAKLAAHDVRLLTGDAGRPPVQERQFDVVLVRHVLWALPDPEAALRTWVRLLRPGGRLVLVEGRWGEAAPIGITARELEQLTAPLARRTHLERLTDDAALWGKEVRDERYALVVHPAHATRHTEVVDVSLILRRGDEVLLARRANTGYADGLLHAPSGHAEDGEDVREAMIREAAEEIGLRLTASDIRVALVMQHRSPDGRPRIGWFFEAAYGAGGEPVNREPEKCSELDWFPLDALPDDMLAFCRAGLEAYRAGERFVLHWHRPGDSIAYDPAGPHRAVALPPSPVDGNGSTRESTSTANSEARTDGAHATNGARTVTRTTERRGED
;
A
#
# COMPACT_ATOMS: atom_id res chain seq x y z
N MET A 1 -26.64 -45.94 -3.10
CA MET A 1 -25.29 -45.35 -3.17
C MET A 1 -25.44 -44.02 -3.88
N ALA A 2 -25.60 -42.93 -3.11
CA ALA A 2 -25.66 -41.58 -3.64
C ALA A 2 -24.20 -41.08 -3.73
N THR A 3 -23.80 -40.66 -4.92
CA THR A 3 -22.48 -40.08 -5.19
C THR A 3 -22.41 -38.69 -4.55
N ASP A 4 -21.50 -38.54 -3.58
CA ASP A 4 -21.18 -37.31 -2.86
C ASP A 4 -20.96 -36.15 -3.84
N THR A 5 -21.77 -35.10 -3.70
CA THR A 5 -21.49 -33.80 -4.30
C THR A 5 -20.44 -33.12 -3.41
N PRO A 6 -19.32 -32.62 -3.95
CA PRO A 6 -18.29 -32.02 -3.11
C PRO A 6 -18.85 -30.81 -2.35
N VAL A 7 -18.46 -30.67 -1.09
CA VAL A 7 -18.81 -29.59 -0.14
C VAL A 7 -18.54 -28.17 -0.71
N THR A 8 -17.82 -28.09 -1.83
CA THR A 8 -17.51 -26.86 -2.57
C THR A 8 -18.67 -26.32 -3.42
N ASP A 9 -19.73 -27.09 -3.69
CA ASP A 9 -20.89 -26.62 -4.47
C ASP A 9 -21.81 -25.68 -3.65
N ALA A 10 -22.28 -24.59 -4.25
CA ALA A 10 -23.26 -23.69 -3.65
C ALA A 10 -24.57 -24.42 -3.33
N GLY A 11 -24.95 -25.41 -4.14
CA GLY A 11 -26.16 -26.23 -3.92
C GLY A 11 -26.13 -27.03 -2.62
N TYR A 12 -24.95 -27.43 -2.14
CA TYR A 12 -24.82 -28.12 -0.86
C TYR A 12 -25.26 -27.23 0.31
N TRP A 13 -24.75 -26.00 0.37
CA TRP A 13 -25.03 -25.07 1.48
C TRP A 13 -26.48 -24.56 1.48
N GLU A 14 -27.08 -24.35 0.29
CA GLU A 14 -28.51 -24.05 0.16
C GLU A 14 -29.39 -25.13 0.80
N SER A 15 -29.03 -26.41 0.65
CA SER A 15 -29.77 -27.53 1.24
C SER A 15 -29.48 -27.74 2.72
N ALA A 16 -28.30 -27.35 3.19
CA ALA A 16 -27.86 -27.53 4.58
C ALA A 16 -28.47 -26.50 5.54
N ALA A 17 -28.87 -25.31 5.04
CA ALA A 17 -29.33 -24.18 5.86
C ALA A 17 -30.42 -24.54 6.89
N GLU A 18 -31.36 -25.42 6.54
CA GLU A 18 -32.48 -25.82 7.42
C GLU A 18 -32.02 -26.55 8.70
N ARG A 19 -30.92 -27.30 8.63
CA ARG A 19 -30.39 -28.12 9.73
C ARG A 19 -29.03 -27.66 10.23
N PHE A 20 -28.49 -26.59 9.66
CA PHE A 20 -27.14 -26.12 9.95
C PHE A 20 -26.95 -25.80 11.44
N ASP A 21 -27.98 -25.22 12.07
CA ASP A 21 -28.01 -24.84 13.48
C ASP A 21 -28.31 -26.01 14.45
N ASP A 22 -28.51 -27.23 13.95
CA ASP A 22 -28.67 -28.40 14.82
C ASP A 22 -27.32 -28.88 15.38
N GLU A 23 -26.22 -28.55 14.71
CA GLU A 23 -24.88 -28.76 15.26
C GLU A 23 -24.61 -27.75 16.40
N PRO A 24 -24.14 -28.18 17.58
CA PRO A 24 -24.06 -27.33 18.77
C PRO A 24 -23.29 -26.03 18.59
N ASP A 25 -22.14 -26.05 17.90
CA ASP A 25 -21.25 -24.90 17.69
C ASP A 25 -21.68 -23.99 16.51
N HIS A 26 -22.69 -24.40 15.75
CA HIS A 26 -23.35 -23.58 14.75
C HIS A 26 -24.58 -22.89 15.34
N GLY A 27 -25.46 -23.64 16.00
CA GLY A 27 -26.68 -23.09 16.57
C GLY A 27 -26.45 -22.21 17.79
N LEU A 28 -25.42 -22.51 18.59
CA LEU A 28 -25.15 -21.86 19.89
C LEU A 28 -26.37 -21.84 20.83
N ARG A 29 -27.21 -22.88 20.73
CA ARG A 29 -28.45 -23.06 21.53
C ARG A 29 -28.15 -23.53 22.96
N ASP A 30 -27.06 -24.28 23.16
CA ASP A 30 -26.57 -24.65 24.48
C ASP A 30 -25.80 -23.46 25.10
N PRO A 31 -26.23 -22.93 26.26
CA PRO A 31 -25.55 -21.82 26.93
C PRO A 31 -24.07 -22.08 27.22
N LYS A 32 -23.68 -23.33 27.53
CA LYS A 32 -22.27 -23.65 27.81
C LYS A 32 -21.40 -23.54 26.56
N VAL A 33 -21.92 -24.02 25.43
CA VAL A 33 -21.23 -23.93 24.13
C VAL A 33 -21.13 -22.48 23.69
N ARG A 34 -22.22 -21.73 23.84
CA ARG A 34 -22.27 -20.30 23.57
C ARG A 34 -21.23 -19.53 24.38
N ASP A 35 -21.18 -19.73 25.70
CA ASP A 35 -20.27 -19.02 26.61
C ASP A 35 -18.80 -19.36 26.32
N ALA A 36 -18.51 -20.61 25.96
CA ALA A 36 -17.17 -21.04 25.57
C ALA A 36 -16.70 -20.30 24.30
N TRP A 37 -17.54 -20.25 23.26
CA TRP A 37 -17.24 -19.50 22.04
C TRP A 37 -17.15 -17.99 22.26
N ALA A 38 -18.06 -17.41 23.04
CA ALA A 38 -18.02 -15.98 23.37
C ALA A 38 -16.70 -15.62 24.06
N THR A 39 -16.24 -16.48 24.97
CA THR A 39 -14.97 -16.29 25.68
C THR A 39 -13.76 -16.39 24.75
N ARG A 40 -13.75 -17.36 23.83
CA ARG A 40 -12.66 -17.47 22.85
C ARG A 40 -12.64 -16.31 21.87
N LEU A 41 -13.80 -15.91 21.36
CA LEU A 41 -13.92 -14.80 20.43
C LEU A 41 -13.41 -13.50 21.04
N ARG A 42 -13.73 -13.21 22.32
CA ARG A 42 -13.17 -12.05 23.04
C ARG A 42 -11.64 -12.00 23.03
N ASN A 43 -10.97 -13.14 23.14
CA ASN A 43 -9.50 -13.19 23.15
C ASN A 43 -8.89 -12.92 21.76
N TRP A 44 -9.66 -13.16 20.69
CA TRP A 44 -9.19 -12.97 19.32
C TRP A 44 -9.55 -11.59 18.76
N LEU A 45 -10.64 -10.97 19.22
CA LEU A 45 -11.07 -9.64 18.82
C LEU A 45 -10.38 -8.53 19.65
N PRO A 46 -10.42 -7.26 19.20
CA PRO A 46 -10.02 -6.11 20.01
C PRO A 46 -10.94 -5.91 21.23
N ASP A 47 -10.44 -5.31 22.30
CA ASP A 47 -11.26 -4.99 23.49
C ASP A 47 -12.28 -3.86 23.21
N GLU A 48 -11.94 -2.95 22.28
CA GLU A 48 -12.76 -1.81 21.90
C GLU A 48 -13.69 -2.15 20.71
N PRO A 49 -14.88 -1.53 20.63
CA PRO A 49 -15.75 -1.61 19.45
C PRO A 49 -14.97 -1.38 18.15
N SER A 50 -15.14 -2.29 17.18
CA SER A 50 -14.30 -2.40 15.99
C SER A 50 -15.12 -2.87 14.79
N GLU A 51 -14.63 -2.60 13.58
CA GLU A 51 -15.23 -3.08 12.33
C GLU A 51 -14.81 -4.54 12.06
N VAL A 52 -15.77 -5.46 12.09
CA VAL A 52 -15.55 -6.90 11.92
C VAL A 52 -16.23 -7.39 10.64
N LEU A 53 -15.45 -8.02 9.76
CA LEU A 53 -15.96 -8.71 8.57
C LEU A 53 -15.98 -10.22 8.83
N ASP A 54 -17.16 -10.83 8.89
CA ASP A 54 -17.35 -12.29 9.00
C ASP A 54 -17.56 -12.90 7.61
N LEU A 55 -16.53 -13.55 7.06
CA LEU A 55 -16.55 -14.14 5.71
C LEU A 55 -16.98 -15.61 5.78
N GLY A 56 -18.00 -15.96 4.99
CA GLY A 56 -18.73 -17.22 5.12
C GLY A 56 -19.50 -17.28 6.43
N CYS A 57 -20.23 -16.21 6.76
CA CYS A 57 -20.88 -16.06 8.06
C CYS A 57 -21.98 -17.10 8.34
N GLY A 58 -22.44 -17.83 7.31
CA GLY A 58 -23.48 -18.86 7.43
C GLY A 58 -24.75 -18.29 8.07
N THR A 59 -25.27 -18.98 9.08
CA THR A 59 -26.42 -18.57 9.89
C THR A 59 -26.08 -17.52 10.97
N GLY A 60 -24.87 -16.93 10.95
CA GLY A 60 -24.51 -15.77 11.74
C GLY A 60 -24.05 -16.05 13.18
N SER A 61 -23.52 -17.22 13.50
CA SER A 61 -23.15 -17.61 14.87
C SER A 61 -22.04 -16.73 15.46
N LEU A 62 -20.94 -16.54 14.73
CA LEU A 62 -19.84 -15.71 15.21
C LEU A 62 -20.17 -14.21 15.08
N ALA A 63 -20.87 -13.82 14.00
CA ALA A 63 -21.42 -12.48 13.87
C ALA A 63 -22.30 -12.07 15.07
N LEU A 64 -23.14 -12.98 15.58
CA LEU A 64 -23.97 -12.73 16.77
C LEU A 64 -23.09 -12.46 18.00
N LEU A 65 -22.12 -13.33 18.27
CA LEU A 65 -21.24 -13.20 19.43
C LEU A 65 -20.37 -11.94 19.36
N ALA A 66 -19.90 -11.55 18.17
CA ALA A 66 -19.15 -10.31 17.96
C ALA A 66 -20.03 -9.08 18.16
N ALA A 67 -21.27 -9.09 17.66
CA ALA A 67 -22.21 -7.99 17.85
C ALA A 67 -22.60 -7.83 19.33
N GLU A 68 -22.79 -8.92 20.08
CA GLU A 68 -23.04 -8.90 21.53
C GLU A 68 -21.86 -8.36 22.35
N GLN A 69 -20.64 -8.48 21.81
CA GLN A 69 -19.44 -7.86 22.38
C GLN A 69 -19.28 -6.38 22.01
N GLY A 70 -20.22 -5.81 21.24
CA GLY A 70 -20.25 -4.40 20.89
C GLY A 70 -19.54 -4.03 19.58
N HIS A 71 -19.13 -5.01 18.77
CA HIS A 71 -18.50 -4.75 17.47
C HIS A 71 -19.53 -4.44 16.37
N HIS A 72 -19.09 -3.70 15.36
CA HIS A 72 -19.87 -3.46 14.14
C HIS A 72 -19.57 -4.57 13.14
N VAL A 73 -20.58 -5.38 12.82
CA VAL A 73 -20.38 -6.61 12.05
C VAL A 73 -20.97 -6.48 10.65
N THR A 74 -20.15 -6.83 9.65
CA THR A 74 -20.60 -7.15 8.30
C THR A 74 -20.40 -8.64 8.04
N GLY A 75 -21.47 -9.40 7.82
CA GLY A 75 -21.43 -10.79 7.41
C GLY A 75 -21.56 -10.94 5.89
N VAL A 76 -20.73 -11.79 5.29
CA VAL A 76 -20.79 -12.15 3.87
C VAL A 76 -20.97 -13.65 3.74
N ASP A 77 -21.98 -14.10 3.00
CA ASP A 77 -22.13 -15.51 2.63
C ASP A 77 -22.64 -15.64 1.19
N ARG A 78 -22.28 -16.74 0.51
CA ARG A 78 -22.73 -17.00 -0.87
C ARG A 78 -24.16 -17.52 -0.93
N SER A 79 -24.66 -18.10 0.17
CA SER A 79 -25.98 -18.73 0.27
C SER A 79 -27.04 -17.75 0.75
N PRO A 80 -28.03 -17.37 -0.10
CA PRO A 80 -29.15 -16.56 0.36
C PRO A 80 -29.95 -17.20 1.50
N ARG A 81 -30.07 -18.54 1.54
CA ARG A 81 -30.80 -19.25 2.62
C ARG A 81 -30.08 -19.21 3.96
N MET A 82 -28.75 -19.33 3.95
CA MET A 82 -27.96 -19.10 5.17
C MET A 82 -28.15 -17.68 5.70
N LEU A 83 -28.12 -16.68 4.80
CA LEU A 83 -28.34 -15.28 5.17
C LEU A 83 -29.77 -14.99 5.66
N GLU A 84 -30.78 -15.70 5.17
CA GLU A 84 -32.14 -15.60 5.70
C GLU A 84 -32.22 -16.09 7.15
N ALA A 85 -31.62 -17.24 7.45
CA ALA A 85 -31.50 -17.74 8.81
C ALA A 85 -30.67 -16.80 9.70
N ALA A 86 -29.58 -16.23 9.16
CA ALA A 86 -28.78 -15.23 9.86
C ALA A 86 -29.58 -13.98 10.21
N ARG A 87 -30.40 -13.45 9.29
CA ARG A 87 -31.28 -12.29 9.56
C ARG A 87 -32.24 -12.58 10.70
N ALA A 88 -32.82 -13.78 10.75
CA ALA A 88 -33.72 -14.17 11.82
C ALA A 88 -32.98 -14.24 13.18
N LYS A 89 -31.79 -14.84 13.20
CA LYS A 89 -30.95 -14.98 14.41
C LYS A 89 -30.43 -13.62 14.92
N LEU A 90 -30.11 -12.71 14.00
CA LEU A 90 -29.47 -11.42 14.28
C LEU A 90 -30.45 -10.26 14.40
N ALA A 91 -31.77 -10.50 14.36
CA ALA A 91 -32.79 -9.45 14.29
C ALA A 91 -32.74 -8.40 15.42
N ALA A 92 -32.14 -8.75 16.57
CA ALA A 92 -31.94 -7.85 17.70
C ALA A 92 -30.65 -7.01 17.65
N HIS A 93 -29.81 -7.20 16.62
CA HIS A 93 -28.49 -6.59 16.48
C HIS A 93 -28.37 -5.87 15.13
N ASP A 94 -27.64 -4.76 15.12
CA ASP A 94 -27.35 -4.02 13.89
C ASP A 94 -26.18 -4.67 13.13
N VAL A 95 -26.48 -5.75 12.40
CA VAL A 95 -25.50 -6.50 11.59
C VAL A 95 -25.84 -6.36 10.11
N ARG A 96 -24.86 -5.93 9.32
CA ARG A 96 -24.99 -5.82 7.87
C ARG A 96 -24.75 -7.19 7.23
N LEU A 97 -25.68 -7.68 6.43
CA LEU A 97 -25.54 -8.96 5.73
C LEU A 97 -25.50 -8.77 4.20
N LEU A 98 -24.50 -9.36 3.55
CA LEU A 98 -24.26 -9.25 2.12
C LEU A 98 -24.17 -10.63 1.47
N THR A 99 -24.83 -10.81 0.32
CA THR A 99 -24.63 -12.00 -0.51
C THR A 99 -23.38 -11.83 -1.36
N GLY A 100 -22.43 -12.77 -1.26
CA GLY A 100 -21.18 -12.67 -2.01
C GLY A 100 -20.19 -13.83 -1.79
N ASP A 101 -19.17 -13.89 -2.64
CA ASP A 101 -18.09 -14.87 -2.57
C ASP A 101 -17.06 -14.45 -1.51
N ALA A 102 -16.74 -15.33 -0.55
CA ALA A 102 -15.73 -15.06 0.47
C ALA A 102 -14.32 -14.83 -0.10
N GLY A 103 -13.98 -15.43 -1.25
CA GLY A 103 -12.71 -15.19 -1.93
C GLY A 103 -12.62 -13.82 -2.63
N ARG A 104 -13.77 -13.19 -2.93
CA ARG A 104 -13.89 -11.87 -3.56
C ARG A 104 -15.11 -11.12 -2.99
N PRO A 105 -15.08 -10.74 -1.70
CA PRO A 105 -16.25 -10.22 -1.02
C PRO A 105 -16.65 -8.83 -1.56
N PRO A 106 -17.95 -8.49 -1.60
CA PRO A 106 -18.46 -7.24 -2.16
C PRO A 106 -18.31 -6.05 -1.19
N VAL A 107 -17.09 -5.84 -0.70
CA VAL A 107 -16.70 -4.78 0.25
C VAL A 107 -15.44 -4.07 -0.26
N GLN A 108 -15.17 -2.86 0.25
CA GLN A 108 -13.97 -2.10 -0.18
C GLN A 108 -12.75 -2.47 0.67
N GLU A 109 -11.56 -2.21 0.12
CA GLU A 109 -10.30 -2.41 0.83
C GLU A 109 -10.14 -1.47 2.04
N ARG A 110 -9.34 -1.89 3.02
CA ARG A 110 -8.96 -1.12 4.22
C ARG A 110 -10.13 -0.58 5.06
N GLN A 111 -11.20 -1.34 5.18
CA GLN A 111 -12.37 -0.93 5.98
C GLN A 111 -12.45 -1.57 7.36
N PHE A 112 -11.81 -2.73 7.56
CA PHE A 112 -12.06 -3.57 8.73
C PHE A 112 -10.86 -3.65 9.66
N ASP A 113 -11.12 -3.72 10.97
CA ASP A 113 -10.10 -3.97 11.99
C ASP A 113 -9.88 -5.47 12.18
N VAL A 114 -10.92 -6.28 11.92
CA VAL A 114 -10.85 -7.74 11.94
C VAL A 114 -11.52 -8.32 10.70
N VAL A 115 -10.85 -9.30 10.08
CA VAL A 115 -11.50 -10.25 9.17
C VAL A 115 -11.55 -11.59 9.91
N LEU A 116 -12.76 -12.08 10.14
CA LEU A 116 -13.06 -13.32 10.81
C LEU A 116 -13.55 -14.34 9.78
N VAL A 117 -12.98 -15.54 9.82
CA VAL A 117 -13.31 -16.61 8.87
C VAL A 117 -13.36 -17.93 9.64
N ARG A 118 -14.47 -18.66 9.53
CA ARG A 118 -14.61 -19.99 10.14
C ARG A 118 -15.00 -21.03 9.10
N HIS A 119 -14.14 -22.02 8.88
CA HIS A 119 -14.40 -23.19 8.04
C HIS A 119 -14.70 -22.88 6.57
N VAL A 120 -13.98 -21.90 6.00
CA VAL A 120 -14.20 -21.43 4.62
C VAL A 120 -12.97 -21.66 3.75
N LEU A 121 -11.77 -21.38 4.26
CA LEU A 121 -10.57 -21.24 3.44
C LEU A 121 -10.25 -22.53 2.67
N TRP A 122 -10.44 -23.68 3.32
CA TRP A 122 -10.20 -25.00 2.74
C TRP A 122 -11.11 -25.33 1.55
N ALA A 123 -12.26 -24.66 1.45
CA ALA A 123 -13.23 -24.85 0.36
C ALA A 123 -13.02 -23.88 -0.82
N LEU A 124 -12.11 -22.91 -0.67
CA LEU A 124 -11.80 -21.94 -1.72
C LEU A 124 -10.83 -22.53 -2.77
N PRO A 125 -11.00 -22.18 -4.06
CA PRO A 125 -10.18 -22.74 -5.14
C PRO A 125 -8.72 -22.28 -5.09
N ASP A 126 -8.46 -21.10 -4.52
CA ASP A 126 -7.12 -20.53 -4.34
C ASP A 126 -7.02 -19.89 -2.94
N PRO A 127 -6.65 -20.68 -1.92
CA PRO A 127 -6.49 -20.22 -0.55
C PRO A 127 -5.47 -19.08 -0.41
N GLU A 128 -4.38 -19.10 -1.17
CA GLU A 128 -3.36 -18.05 -1.12
C GLU A 128 -3.87 -16.71 -1.63
N ALA A 129 -4.58 -16.70 -2.77
CA ALA A 129 -5.18 -15.49 -3.31
C ALA A 129 -6.29 -14.94 -2.40
N ALA A 130 -7.06 -15.81 -1.75
CA ALA A 130 -8.04 -15.44 -0.75
C ALA A 130 -7.38 -14.74 0.44
N LEU A 131 -6.35 -15.35 1.04
CA LEU A 131 -5.59 -14.77 2.15
C LEU A 131 -4.99 -13.39 1.79
N ARG A 132 -4.39 -13.26 0.59
CA ARG A 132 -3.89 -11.96 0.10
C ARG A 132 -5.00 -10.92 -0.02
N THR A 133 -6.18 -11.33 -0.45
CA THR A 133 -7.34 -10.43 -0.58
C THR A 133 -7.84 -10.00 0.78
N TRP A 134 -8.02 -10.93 1.72
CA TRP A 134 -8.47 -10.63 3.09
C TRP A 134 -7.52 -9.68 3.82
N VAL A 135 -6.21 -9.84 3.64
CA VAL A 135 -5.22 -8.90 4.20
C VAL A 135 -5.38 -7.48 3.65
N ARG A 136 -5.80 -7.29 2.38
CA ARG A 136 -6.06 -5.95 1.82
C ARG A 136 -7.35 -5.31 2.34
N LEU A 137 -8.30 -6.10 2.83
CA LEU A 137 -9.53 -5.59 3.45
C LEU A 137 -9.28 -4.97 4.83
N LEU A 138 -8.18 -5.37 5.48
CA LEU A 138 -7.79 -4.87 6.79
C LEU A 138 -7.23 -3.45 6.74
N ARG A 139 -7.60 -2.64 7.73
CA ARG A 139 -6.93 -1.39 8.07
C ARG A 139 -5.50 -1.65 8.57
N PRO A 140 -4.61 -0.65 8.53
CA PRO A 140 -3.36 -0.70 9.28
C PRO A 140 -3.62 -1.04 10.76
N GLY A 141 -2.92 -2.01 11.31
CA GLY A 141 -3.11 -2.56 12.67
C GLY A 141 -4.12 -3.71 12.76
N GLY A 142 -4.90 -3.99 11.71
CA GLY A 142 -5.92 -5.02 11.72
C GLY A 142 -5.37 -6.45 11.81
N ARG A 143 -6.26 -7.40 12.09
CA ARG A 143 -5.92 -8.82 12.25
C ARG A 143 -6.87 -9.74 11.47
N LEU A 144 -6.35 -10.87 11.01
CA LEU A 144 -7.13 -11.95 10.42
C LEU A 144 -7.28 -13.05 11.47
N VAL A 145 -8.51 -13.50 11.71
CA VAL A 145 -8.83 -14.59 12.65
C VAL A 145 -9.40 -15.75 11.84
N LEU A 146 -8.66 -16.85 11.78
CA LEU A 146 -9.01 -18.02 10.99
C LEU A 146 -9.31 -19.19 11.94
N VAL A 147 -10.56 -19.65 11.95
CA VAL A 147 -10.98 -20.83 12.70
C VAL A 147 -11.13 -21.98 11.72
N GLU A 148 -10.22 -22.93 11.77
CA GLU A 148 -10.10 -23.99 10.77
C GLU A 148 -9.86 -25.35 11.45
N GLY A 149 -9.91 -26.40 10.64
CA GLY A 149 -9.67 -27.75 11.10
C GLY A 149 -9.50 -28.72 9.94
N ARG A 150 -9.19 -29.97 10.27
CA ARG A 150 -9.12 -31.08 9.32
C ARG A 150 -10.00 -32.21 9.81
N TRP A 151 -11.06 -32.50 9.06
CA TRP A 151 -12.10 -33.45 9.45
C TRP A 151 -11.97 -34.75 8.63
N GLY A 152 -11.16 -35.70 9.10
CA GLY A 152 -11.00 -37.03 8.49
C GLY A 152 -9.73 -37.19 7.61
N GLU A 153 -9.61 -38.36 6.97
CA GLU A 153 -8.37 -38.84 6.33
C GLU A 153 -8.34 -38.79 4.78
N ALA A 154 -9.46 -38.53 4.09
CA ALA A 154 -9.51 -38.46 2.62
C ALA A 154 -9.78 -37.02 2.11
N ALA A 155 -9.11 -36.62 1.03
CA ALA A 155 -8.94 -35.21 0.65
C ALA A 155 -10.05 -34.63 -0.26
N PRO A 156 -10.29 -33.30 -0.20
CA PRO A 156 -9.97 -32.39 0.91
C PRO A 156 -11.19 -32.23 1.82
N ILE A 157 -11.01 -32.52 3.10
CA ILE A 157 -11.95 -32.14 4.17
C ILE A 157 -11.13 -31.33 5.19
N GLY A 158 -10.97 -30.03 4.94
CA GLY A 158 -10.26 -29.10 5.81
C GLY A 158 -8.79 -28.82 5.47
N ILE A 159 -8.13 -28.08 6.36
CA ILE A 159 -6.73 -27.61 6.26
C ILE A 159 -6.04 -27.79 7.61
N THR A 160 -4.82 -28.34 7.64
CA THR A 160 -4.06 -28.53 8.89
C THR A 160 -3.49 -27.21 9.40
N ALA A 161 -3.22 -27.10 10.70
CA ALA A 161 -2.62 -25.88 11.29
C ALA A 161 -1.28 -25.56 10.63
N ARG A 162 -0.47 -26.59 10.36
CA ARG A 162 0.83 -26.45 9.70
C ARG A 162 0.71 -25.87 8.29
N GLU A 163 -0.24 -26.37 7.50
CA GLU A 163 -0.49 -25.84 6.15
C GLU A 163 -0.94 -24.38 6.22
N LEU A 164 -1.83 -24.04 7.16
CA LEU A 164 -2.29 -22.66 7.31
C LEU A 164 -1.19 -21.69 7.76
N GLU A 165 -0.33 -22.11 8.70
CA GLU A 165 0.85 -21.34 9.11
C GLU A 165 1.80 -21.09 7.92
N GLN A 166 2.01 -22.09 7.06
CA GLN A 166 2.84 -21.94 5.86
C GLN A 166 2.24 -20.96 4.85
N LEU A 167 0.93 -21.02 4.60
CA LEU A 167 0.24 -20.11 3.68
C LEU A 167 0.23 -18.66 4.19
N THR A 168 0.19 -18.47 5.50
CA THR A 168 0.11 -17.14 6.13
C THR A 168 1.47 -16.52 6.45
N ALA A 169 2.55 -17.32 6.55
CA ALA A 169 3.89 -16.84 6.87
C ALA A 169 4.40 -15.67 5.99
N PRO A 170 4.18 -15.64 4.66
CA PRO A 170 4.62 -14.51 3.83
C PRO A 170 3.85 -13.20 4.09
N LEU A 171 2.67 -13.31 4.69
CA LEU A 171 1.76 -12.19 4.94
C LEU A 171 1.84 -11.69 6.39
N ALA A 172 2.39 -12.48 7.30
CA ALA A 172 2.33 -12.25 8.74
C ALA A 172 3.57 -11.52 9.28
N ARG A 173 3.35 -10.52 10.14
CA ARG A 173 4.38 -10.01 11.06
C ARG A 173 4.48 -10.89 12.30
N ARG A 174 3.32 -11.36 12.78
CA ARG A 174 3.17 -12.23 13.95
C ARG A 174 1.93 -13.09 13.78
N THR A 175 2.01 -14.33 14.25
CA THR A 175 0.87 -15.23 14.36
C THR A 175 0.69 -15.70 15.81
N HIS A 176 -0.54 -16.09 16.14
CA HIS A 176 -0.87 -16.81 17.37
C HIS A 176 -1.77 -17.99 16.99
N LEU A 177 -1.24 -19.21 17.15
CA LEU A 177 -1.97 -20.45 16.94
C LEU A 177 -2.52 -20.94 18.28
N GLU A 178 -3.82 -21.20 18.34
CA GLU A 178 -4.52 -21.77 19.48
C GLU A 178 -5.17 -23.09 19.09
N ARG A 179 -4.84 -24.17 19.80
CA ARG A 179 -5.44 -25.49 19.57
C ARG A 179 -6.78 -25.60 20.28
N LEU A 180 -7.81 -26.03 19.55
CA LEU A 180 -9.20 -26.11 20.03
C LEU A 180 -9.75 -27.55 20.13
N THR A 181 -9.01 -28.56 19.64
CA THR A 181 -9.45 -29.98 19.63
C THR A 181 -9.88 -30.51 21.00
N ASP A 182 -9.15 -30.18 22.07
CA ASP A 182 -9.39 -30.77 23.40
C ASP A 182 -10.43 -30.02 24.24
N ASP A 183 -11.04 -28.96 23.71
CA ASP A 183 -12.04 -28.16 24.42
C ASP A 183 -13.46 -28.57 24.01
N ALA A 184 -13.96 -29.66 24.60
CA ALA A 184 -15.30 -30.19 24.33
C ALA A 184 -16.43 -29.17 24.60
N ALA A 185 -16.17 -28.14 25.43
CA ALA A 185 -17.16 -27.10 25.69
C ALA A 185 -17.40 -26.24 24.44
N LEU A 186 -16.42 -26.07 23.55
CA LEU A 186 -16.63 -25.38 22.27
C LEU A 186 -17.51 -26.16 21.31
N TRP A 187 -17.53 -27.49 21.40
CA TRP A 187 -18.15 -28.34 20.37
C TRP A 187 -19.42 -29.04 20.84
N GLY A 188 -19.73 -28.96 22.14
CA GLY A 188 -20.83 -29.70 22.76
C GLY A 188 -20.62 -31.23 22.79
N LYS A 189 -19.45 -31.71 22.36
CA LYS A 189 -19.06 -33.12 22.27
C LYS A 189 -17.54 -33.27 22.29
N GLU A 190 -17.06 -34.48 22.56
CA GLU A 190 -15.65 -34.79 22.37
C GLU A 190 -15.28 -34.73 20.88
N VAL A 191 -14.14 -34.11 20.59
CA VAL A 191 -13.58 -33.99 19.25
C VAL A 191 -12.18 -34.59 19.27
N ARG A 192 -11.85 -35.39 18.24
CA ARG A 192 -10.51 -35.99 18.06
C ARG A 192 -9.81 -35.52 16.80
N ASP A 193 -10.54 -34.85 15.92
CA ASP A 193 -10.01 -34.23 14.72
C ASP A 193 -9.32 -32.89 15.03
N GLU A 194 -8.46 -32.44 14.11
CA GLU A 194 -7.67 -31.23 14.31
C GLU A 194 -8.57 -29.99 14.18
N ARG A 195 -8.64 -29.17 15.22
CA ARG A 195 -9.36 -27.88 15.23
C ARG A 195 -8.53 -26.83 15.91
N TYR A 196 -8.49 -25.63 15.34
CA TYR A 196 -7.61 -24.56 15.82
C TYR A 196 -8.12 -23.19 15.38
N ALA A 197 -7.61 -22.16 16.05
CA ALA A 197 -7.69 -20.78 15.59
C ALA A 197 -6.28 -20.26 15.29
N LEU A 198 -6.10 -19.58 14.17
CA LEU A 198 -4.89 -18.83 13.85
C LEU A 198 -5.24 -17.35 13.77
N VAL A 199 -4.71 -16.57 14.71
CA VAL A 199 -4.77 -15.10 14.68
C VAL A 199 -3.51 -14.58 14.01
N VAL A 200 -3.67 -13.98 12.83
CA VAL A 200 -2.59 -13.43 12.02
C VAL A 200 -2.62 -11.91 12.14
N HIS A 201 -1.49 -11.33 12.54
CA HIS A 201 -1.24 -9.89 12.43
C HIS A 201 -0.41 -9.65 11.17
N PRO A 202 -1.01 -9.13 10.09
CA PRO A 202 -0.30 -8.98 8.82
C PRO A 202 0.88 -8.03 8.94
N ALA A 203 1.94 -8.31 8.19
CA ALA A 203 2.96 -7.32 7.90
C ALA A 203 2.32 -6.28 6.97
N HIS A 204 2.17 -5.04 7.44
CA HIS A 204 1.79 -3.98 6.52
C HIS A 204 2.87 -3.87 5.45
N ALA A 205 2.46 -3.65 4.20
CA ALA A 205 3.36 -3.08 3.22
C ALA A 205 3.95 -1.81 3.86
N THR A 206 5.21 -1.87 4.26
CA THR A 206 5.94 -0.70 4.71
C THR A 206 5.79 0.33 3.60
N ARG A 207 5.48 1.57 3.96
CA ARG A 207 5.56 2.65 2.96
C ARG A 207 6.94 2.57 2.33
N HIS A 208 6.99 2.61 1.01
CA HIS A 208 8.25 2.65 0.29
C HIS A 208 9.06 3.86 0.78
N THR A 209 10.29 3.63 1.19
CA THR A 209 11.23 4.66 1.64
C THR A 209 12.48 4.58 0.80
N GLU A 210 12.95 5.73 0.33
CA GLU A 210 14.19 5.84 -0.43
C GLU A 210 15.19 6.67 0.37
N VAL A 211 16.47 6.32 0.29
CA VAL A 211 17.53 7.18 0.79
C VAL A 211 17.62 8.40 -0.13
N VAL A 212 17.75 9.58 0.46
CA VAL A 212 17.95 10.82 -0.28
C VAL A 212 19.45 11.12 -0.29
N ASP A 213 20.05 11.09 -1.47
CA ASP A 213 21.44 11.51 -1.68
C ASP A 213 21.51 12.91 -2.29
N VAL A 214 22.63 13.59 -2.03
CA VAL A 214 22.94 14.93 -2.54
C VAL A 214 24.28 14.88 -3.26
N SER A 215 24.41 15.57 -4.39
CA SER A 215 25.65 15.61 -5.18
C SER A 215 25.93 17.03 -5.65
N LEU A 216 27.17 17.50 -5.50
CA LEU A 216 27.58 18.85 -5.86
C LEU A 216 28.28 18.88 -7.23
N ILE A 217 27.64 19.55 -8.19
CA ILE A 217 28.24 19.97 -9.45
C ILE A 217 28.92 21.32 -9.22
N LEU A 218 30.16 21.29 -8.73
CA LEU A 218 30.97 22.51 -8.60
C LEU A 218 31.60 22.87 -9.95
N ARG A 219 31.26 24.04 -10.49
CA ARG A 219 31.65 24.48 -11.85
C ARG A 219 32.78 25.49 -11.83
N ARG A 220 33.83 25.25 -12.62
CA ARG A 220 34.90 26.22 -12.92
C ARG A 220 35.03 26.38 -14.43
N GLY A 221 34.39 27.41 -14.98
CA GLY A 221 34.27 27.53 -16.44
C GLY A 221 33.54 26.32 -17.00
N ASP A 222 34.17 25.60 -17.93
CA ASP A 222 33.63 24.37 -18.54
C ASP A 222 34.01 23.07 -17.82
N GLU A 223 34.71 23.17 -16.69
CA GLU A 223 35.11 22.02 -15.88
C GLU A 223 34.13 21.75 -14.73
N VAL A 224 34.20 20.53 -14.19
CA VAL A 224 33.53 20.09 -12.96
C VAL A 224 34.54 19.43 -12.03
N LEU A 225 34.40 19.66 -10.72
CA LEU A 225 35.24 19.00 -9.71
C LEU A 225 34.76 17.57 -9.47
N LEU A 226 35.66 16.59 -9.53
CA LEU A 226 35.39 15.20 -9.20
C LEU A 226 36.38 14.67 -8.15
N ALA A 227 35.90 13.73 -7.35
CA ALA A 227 36.64 13.03 -6.30
C ALA A 227 36.71 11.53 -6.60
N ARG A 228 37.90 10.93 -6.47
CA ARG A 228 38.11 9.48 -6.60
C ARG A 228 37.95 8.79 -5.26
N ARG A 229 36.99 7.87 -5.20
CA ARG A 229 36.69 7.10 -3.98
C ARG A 229 37.83 6.15 -3.65
N ALA A 230 38.19 6.04 -2.38
CA ALA A 230 39.18 5.10 -1.87
C ALA A 230 38.77 4.59 -0.49
N ASN A 231 38.95 3.30 -0.18
CA ASN A 231 38.70 2.72 1.14
C ASN A 231 37.31 2.97 1.75
N THR A 232 36.29 3.16 0.92
CA THR A 232 34.91 3.39 1.37
C THR A 232 34.11 2.09 1.47
N GLY A 233 34.60 1.00 0.87
CA GLY A 233 33.90 -0.28 0.78
C GLY A 233 32.83 -0.32 -0.31
N TYR A 234 32.63 0.77 -1.05
CA TYR A 234 31.70 0.86 -2.18
C TYR A 234 32.26 1.76 -3.28
N ALA A 235 32.34 1.23 -4.50
CA ALA A 235 32.78 1.96 -5.69
C ALA A 235 34.20 2.56 -5.60
N ASP A 236 35.09 1.94 -4.80
CA ASP A 236 36.48 2.35 -4.68
C ASP A 236 37.20 2.30 -6.04
N GLY A 237 38.00 3.33 -6.32
CA GLY A 237 38.68 3.53 -7.60
C GLY A 237 37.90 4.36 -8.62
N LEU A 238 36.59 4.56 -8.44
CA LEU A 238 35.77 5.34 -9.37
C LEU A 238 35.69 6.82 -8.99
N LEU A 239 35.62 7.67 -10.00
CA LEU A 239 35.36 9.10 -9.88
C LEU A 239 33.87 9.39 -9.67
N HIS A 240 33.58 10.41 -8.86
CA HIS A 240 32.24 10.94 -8.64
C HIS A 240 32.27 12.42 -8.24
N ALA A 241 31.14 13.10 -8.31
CA ALA A 241 30.98 14.44 -7.75
C ALA A 241 30.95 14.35 -6.20
N PRO A 242 31.50 15.33 -5.46
CA PRO A 242 31.36 15.39 -4.00
C PRO A 242 29.90 15.21 -3.57
N SER A 243 29.62 14.30 -2.64
CA SER A 243 28.27 13.80 -2.43
C SER A 243 28.07 13.19 -1.05
N GLY A 244 26.83 13.11 -0.62
CA GLY A 244 26.48 12.41 0.62
C GLY A 244 25.00 12.11 0.70
N HIS A 245 24.47 12.00 1.92
CA HIS A 245 23.05 11.71 2.13
C HIS A 245 22.43 12.69 3.12
N ALA A 246 21.12 12.90 2.99
CA ALA A 246 20.38 13.63 4.00
C ALA A 246 20.24 12.79 5.29
N GLU A 247 20.48 13.42 6.42
CA GLU A 247 20.26 12.89 7.76
C GLU A 247 18.87 13.25 8.32
N ASP A 248 18.48 12.62 9.42
CA ASP A 248 17.19 12.90 10.05
C ASP A 248 17.16 14.34 10.61
N GLY A 249 16.18 15.11 10.15
CA GLY A 249 15.92 16.48 10.65
C GLY A 249 16.53 17.60 9.81
N GLU A 250 17.30 17.29 8.76
CA GLU A 250 17.78 18.26 7.77
C GLU A 250 17.01 18.18 6.44
N ASP A 251 16.97 19.28 5.71
CA ASP A 251 16.53 19.27 4.30
C ASP A 251 17.70 19.00 3.32
N VAL A 252 17.38 18.77 2.04
CA VAL A 252 18.38 18.44 1.01
C VAL A 252 19.42 19.55 0.77
N ARG A 253 19.10 20.80 1.09
CA ARG A 253 20.02 21.94 0.95
C ARG A 253 20.99 21.97 2.11
N GLU A 254 20.48 21.77 3.33
CA GLU A 254 21.28 21.64 4.54
C GLU A 254 22.27 20.47 4.42
N ALA A 255 21.79 19.31 3.97
CA ALA A 255 22.62 18.15 3.67
C ALA A 255 23.75 18.50 2.69
N MET A 256 23.42 19.14 1.55
CA MET A 256 24.44 19.47 0.56
C MET A 256 25.50 20.46 1.09
N ILE A 257 25.10 21.44 1.90
CA ILE A 257 26.03 22.40 2.51
C ILE A 257 26.95 21.70 3.51
N ARG A 258 26.40 20.80 4.34
CA ARG A 258 27.17 20.01 5.32
C ARG A 258 28.20 19.12 4.61
N GLU A 259 27.76 18.31 3.66
CA GLU A 259 28.62 17.38 2.90
C GLU A 259 29.73 18.14 2.14
N ALA A 260 29.42 19.30 1.52
CA ALA A 260 30.43 20.12 0.86
C ALA A 260 31.50 20.66 1.84
N ALA A 261 31.12 20.98 3.08
CA ALA A 261 32.06 21.41 4.11
C ALA A 261 32.91 20.24 4.64
N GLU A 262 32.28 19.07 4.80
CA GLU A 262 32.90 17.85 5.36
C GLU A 262 33.89 17.22 4.38
N GLU A 263 33.50 17.03 3.12
CA GLU A 263 34.32 16.32 2.12
C GLU A 263 35.37 17.21 1.45
N ILE A 264 34.98 18.45 1.09
CA ILE A 264 35.80 19.33 0.25
C ILE A 264 36.10 20.70 0.88
N GLY A 265 35.67 20.94 2.12
CA GLY A 265 36.02 22.14 2.89
C GLY A 265 35.32 23.43 2.50
N LEU A 266 34.28 23.38 1.64
CA LEU A 266 33.57 24.57 1.18
C LEU A 266 32.51 25.03 2.21
N ARG A 267 32.54 26.32 2.56
CA ARG A 267 31.55 26.94 3.46
C ARG A 267 30.44 27.62 2.66
N LEU A 268 29.63 26.83 1.98
CA LEU A 268 28.53 27.32 1.15
C LEU A 268 27.37 27.86 1.99
N THR A 269 26.63 28.80 1.42
CA THR A 269 25.36 29.29 1.94
C THR A 269 24.21 28.87 1.04
N ALA A 270 22.97 29.03 1.53
CA ALA A 270 21.77 28.69 0.74
C ALA A 270 21.65 29.46 -0.59
N SER A 271 22.27 30.64 -0.72
CA SER A 271 22.28 31.42 -1.97
C SER A 271 23.32 30.94 -2.98
N ASP A 272 24.32 30.16 -2.54
CA ASP A 272 25.43 29.71 -3.38
C ASP A 272 25.09 28.47 -4.19
N ILE A 273 24.04 27.74 -3.82
CA ILE A 273 23.65 26.49 -4.46
C ILE A 273 22.27 26.58 -5.11
N ARG A 274 22.12 25.91 -6.26
CA ARG A 274 20.86 25.79 -7.01
C ARG A 274 20.61 24.33 -7.34
N VAL A 275 19.36 23.89 -7.28
CA VAL A 275 19.01 22.53 -7.75
C VAL A 275 19.20 22.50 -9.26
N ALA A 276 20.08 21.61 -9.72
CA ALA A 276 20.38 21.39 -11.13
C ALA A 276 19.41 20.36 -11.73
N LEU A 277 19.24 19.23 -11.05
CA LEU A 277 18.28 18.18 -11.40
C LEU A 277 17.98 17.25 -10.20
N VAL A 278 16.92 16.46 -10.34
CA VAL A 278 16.58 15.37 -9.43
C VAL A 278 16.58 14.07 -10.21
N MET A 279 17.25 13.05 -9.68
CA MET A 279 17.33 11.73 -10.28
C MET A 279 16.80 10.67 -9.34
N GLN A 280 15.83 9.87 -9.76
CA GLN A 280 15.59 8.58 -9.09
C GLN A 280 16.54 7.56 -9.71
N HIS A 281 17.41 6.98 -8.87
CA HIS A 281 18.36 5.98 -9.34
C HIS A 281 18.28 4.70 -8.52
N ARG A 282 18.72 3.61 -9.13
CA ARG A 282 18.77 2.29 -8.49
C ARG A 282 20.09 1.63 -8.86
N SER A 283 20.90 1.32 -7.85
CA SER A 283 22.13 0.54 -7.99
C SER A 283 21.81 -0.94 -8.27
N PRO A 284 22.79 -1.74 -8.74
CA PRO A 284 22.61 -3.17 -8.98
C PRO A 284 22.20 -3.98 -7.74
N ASP A 285 22.51 -3.49 -6.53
CA ASP A 285 22.06 -4.06 -5.24
C ASP A 285 20.55 -3.92 -5.00
N GLY A 286 19.88 -3.13 -5.83
CA GLY A 286 18.43 -3.11 -5.97
C GLY A 286 17.69 -2.10 -5.09
N ARG A 287 18.35 -1.31 -4.24
CA ARG A 287 17.67 -0.28 -3.42
C ARG A 287 17.58 1.05 -4.19
N PRO A 288 16.37 1.54 -4.50
CA PRO A 288 16.23 2.84 -5.15
C PRO A 288 16.51 4.00 -4.19
N ARG A 289 16.97 5.11 -4.76
CA ARG A 289 17.35 6.35 -4.09
C ARG A 289 16.87 7.57 -4.89
N ILE A 290 16.71 8.69 -4.19
CA ILE A 290 16.47 10.00 -4.80
C ILE A 290 17.73 10.85 -4.66
N GLY A 291 18.44 11.05 -5.77
CA GLY A 291 19.62 11.90 -5.86
C GLY A 291 19.27 13.34 -6.26
N TRP A 292 19.62 14.30 -5.42
CA TRP A 292 19.53 15.73 -5.69
C TRP A 292 20.88 16.27 -6.12
N PHE A 293 20.96 16.79 -7.33
CA PHE A 293 22.17 17.40 -7.85
C PHE A 293 22.05 18.92 -7.67
N PHE A 294 23.01 19.50 -6.97
CA PHE A 294 23.12 20.94 -6.78
C PHE A 294 24.28 21.50 -7.60
N GLU A 295 24.08 22.65 -8.22
CA GLU A 295 25.14 23.41 -8.87
C GLU A 295 25.63 24.52 -7.94
N ALA A 296 26.95 24.71 -7.90
CA ALA A 296 27.60 25.88 -7.32
C ALA A 296 28.75 26.37 -8.22
N ALA A 297 29.03 27.66 -8.21
CA ALA A 297 30.17 28.24 -8.92
C ALA A 297 31.44 28.13 -8.09
N TYR A 298 32.57 27.82 -8.74
CA TYR A 298 33.89 27.90 -8.13
C TYR A 298 34.16 29.29 -7.55
N GLY A 299 34.79 29.34 -6.39
CA GLY A 299 34.98 30.54 -5.58
C GLY A 299 33.87 30.79 -4.55
N ALA A 300 32.72 30.12 -4.65
CA ALA A 300 31.73 30.11 -3.59
C ALA A 300 32.21 29.27 -2.40
N GLY A 301 32.10 29.81 -1.19
CA GLY A 301 32.43 29.08 0.05
C GLY A 301 33.92 28.77 0.29
N GLY A 302 34.83 29.08 -0.64
CA GLY A 302 36.28 28.91 -0.49
C GLY A 302 36.95 28.11 -1.61
N GLU A 303 38.19 27.67 -1.36
CA GLU A 303 38.92 26.77 -2.25
C GLU A 303 38.66 25.32 -1.85
N PRO A 304 38.26 24.43 -2.79
CA PRO A 304 38.02 23.03 -2.47
C PRO A 304 39.33 22.32 -2.13
N VAL A 305 39.33 21.55 -1.05
CA VAL A 305 40.46 20.75 -0.60
C VAL A 305 39.97 19.39 -0.14
N ASN A 306 40.71 18.33 -0.41
CA ASN A 306 40.35 17.00 0.08
C ASN A 306 40.43 16.95 1.63
N ARG A 307 39.28 16.89 2.31
CA ARG A 307 39.18 16.86 3.77
C ARG A 307 39.11 15.43 4.34
N GLU A 308 38.88 14.44 3.48
CA GLU A 308 38.80 13.02 3.82
C GLU A 308 39.84 12.20 3.03
N PRO A 309 41.15 12.46 3.23
CA PRO A 309 42.22 11.80 2.46
C PRO A 309 42.25 10.27 2.62
N GLU A 310 41.63 9.75 3.67
CA GLU A 310 41.46 8.31 3.88
C GLU A 310 40.36 7.70 3.00
N LYS A 311 39.36 8.51 2.58
CA LYS A 311 38.22 8.11 1.74
C LYS A 311 38.30 8.58 0.29
N CYS A 312 39.21 9.52 0.01
CA CYS A 312 39.36 10.18 -1.28
C CYS A 312 40.83 10.23 -1.69
N SER A 313 41.20 9.61 -2.82
CA SER A 313 42.59 9.53 -3.28
C SER A 313 42.97 10.60 -4.31
N GLU A 314 41.98 11.24 -4.93
CA GLU A 314 42.17 12.27 -5.96
C GLU A 314 40.99 13.25 -5.91
N LEU A 315 41.28 14.54 -6.02
CA LEU A 315 40.28 15.60 -6.14
C LEU A 315 40.78 16.57 -7.21
N ASP A 316 40.14 16.58 -8.38
CA ASP A 316 40.63 17.35 -9.54
C ASP A 316 39.49 17.83 -10.44
N TRP A 317 39.83 18.71 -11.38
CA TRP A 317 38.94 19.33 -12.33
C TRP A 317 38.96 18.58 -13.66
N PHE A 318 37.76 18.28 -14.17
CA PHE A 318 37.59 17.54 -15.41
C PHE A 318 36.70 18.32 -16.39
N PRO A 319 36.98 18.30 -17.70
CA PRO A 319 36.10 18.91 -18.69
C PRO A 319 34.71 18.27 -18.66
N LEU A 320 33.65 19.08 -18.51
CA LEU A 320 32.28 18.57 -18.46
C LEU A 320 31.85 17.96 -19.80
N ASP A 321 32.49 18.34 -20.91
CA ASP A 321 32.21 17.82 -22.23
C ASP A 321 32.97 16.55 -22.61
N ALA A 322 34.02 16.23 -21.84
CA ALA A 322 34.89 15.07 -22.00
C ALA A 322 35.14 14.38 -20.65
N LEU A 323 34.04 14.03 -19.97
CA LEU A 323 34.09 13.36 -18.67
C LEU A 323 34.85 12.00 -18.77
N PRO A 324 35.57 11.57 -17.72
CA PRO A 324 36.27 10.28 -17.68
C PRO A 324 35.34 9.06 -17.72
N ASP A 325 35.84 7.93 -18.22
CA ASP A 325 35.08 6.67 -18.28
C ASP A 325 35.07 5.91 -16.93
N ASP A 326 36.08 6.12 -16.08
CA ASP A 326 36.23 5.50 -14.76
C ASP A 326 35.37 6.17 -13.68
N MET A 327 34.11 6.47 -14.01
CA MET A 327 33.15 7.13 -13.13
C MET A 327 32.10 6.15 -12.57
N LEU A 328 31.50 6.53 -11.45
CA LEU A 328 30.24 5.93 -10.98
C LEU A 328 29.12 6.19 -12.00
N ALA A 329 28.41 5.14 -12.41
CA ALA A 329 27.45 5.19 -13.53
C ALA A 329 26.33 6.22 -13.33
N PHE A 330 25.71 6.28 -12.15
CA PHE A 330 24.63 7.24 -11.88
C PHE A 330 25.15 8.69 -11.84
N CYS A 331 26.35 8.90 -11.29
CA CYS A 331 27.00 10.21 -11.25
C CYS A 331 27.31 10.69 -12.67
N ARG A 332 27.84 9.80 -13.52
CA ARG A 332 28.09 10.07 -14.94
C ARG A 332 26.80 10.46 -15.65
N ALA A 333 25.74 9.67 -15.48
CA ALA A 333 24.42 9.96 -16.05
C ALA A 333 23.86 11.31 -15.56
N GLY A 334 24.07 11.67 -14.29
CA GLY A 334 23.66 12.95 -13.72
C GLY A 334 24.36 14.13 -14.37
N LEU A 335 25.67 14.06 -14.55
CA LEU A 335 26.44 15.14 -15.21
C LEU A 335 26.10 15.27 -16.70
N GLU A 336 25.85 14.16 -17.40
CA GLU A 336 25.40 14.19 -18.79
C GLU A 336 24.00 14.80 -18.93
N ALA A 337 23.06 14.43 -18.06
CA ALA A 337 21.73 15.00 -18.01
C ALA A 337 21.75 16.50 -17.65
N TYR A 338 22.60 16.89 -16.70
CA TYR A 338 22.86 18.28 -16.36
C TYR A 338 23.33 19.08 -17.57
N ARG A 339 24.32 18.56 -18.32
CA ARG A 339 24.83 19.18 -19.56
C ARG A 339 23.74 19.29 -20.64
N ALA A 340 22.84 18.32 -20.71
CA ALA A 340 21.70 18.32 -21.62
C ALA A 340 20.56 19.27 -21.19
N GLY A 341 20.61 19.83 -19.98
CA GLY A 341 19.58 20.71 -19.44
C GLY A 341 18.37 19.99 -18.85
N GLU A 342 18.47 18.67 -18.63
CA GLU A 342 17.38 17.87 -18.06
C GLU A 342 17.22 18.13 -16.56
N ARG A 343 15.97 18.10 -16.07
CA ARG A 343 15.62 18.44 -14.67
C ARG A 343 15.16 17.27 -13.83
N PHE A 344 14.53 16.28 -14.44
CA PHE A 344 14.03 15.08 -13.77
C PHE A 344 14.48 13.86 -14.56
N VAL A 345 15.14 12.90 -13.92
CA VAL A 345 15.79 11.78 -14.61
C VAL A 345 15.55 10.47 -13.85
N LEU A 346 15.38 9.37 -14.57
CA LEU A 346 15.46 8.02 -14.04
C LEU A 346 16.77 7.38 -14.46
N HIS A 347 17.42 6.65 -13.56
CA HIS A 347 18.61 5.86 -13.88
C HIS A 347 18.59 4.50 -13.18
N TRP A 348 18.13 3.45 -13.87
CA TRP A 348 17.91 2.14 -13.27
C TRP A 348 18.90 1.08 -13.74
N HIS A 349 19.68 0.56 -12.80
CA HIS A 349 20.36 -0.72 -12.99
C HIS A 349 19.39 -1.90 -12.80
N ARG A 350 19.70 -2.95 -13.54
CA ARG A 350 19.21 -4.31 -13.43
C ARG A 350 20.19 -5.12 -12.57
N PRO A 351 19.72 -6.21 -11.94
CA PRO A 351 20.62 -7.12 -11.23
C PRO A 351 21.75 -7.62 -12.14
N GLY A 352 23.00 -7.55 -11.66
CA GLY A 352 24.19 -7.98 -12.39
C GLY A 352 24.87 -6.90 -13.24
N ASP A 353 24.30 -5.71 -13.35
CA ASP A 353 24.98 -4.59 -14.01
C ASP A 353 26.19 -4.10 -13.21
N SER A 354 27.15 -3.50 -13.91
CA SER A 354 28.26 -2.78 -13.28
C SER A 354 27.79 -1.52 -12.57
N ILE A 355 28.42 -1.19 -11.44
CA ILE A 355 28.29 0.12 -10.78
C ILE A 355 29.13 1.20 -11.46
N ALA A 356 30.18 0.80 -12.17
CA ALA A 356 31.00 1.69 -12.98
C ALA A 356 30.29 1.99 -14.30
N TYR A 357 30.48 3.21 -14.79
CA TYR A 357 30.10 3.58 -16.13
C TYR A 357 30.82 2.68 -17.15
N ASP A 358 30.10 2.28 -18.18
CA ASP A 358 30.62 1.52 -19.31
C ASP A 358 30.18 2.25 -20.59
N PRO A 359 31.11 2.83 -21.38
CA PRO A 359 30.78 3.54 -22.61
C PRO A 359 30.21 2.62 -23.70
N ALA A 360 30.47 1.31 -23.63
CA ALA A 360 29.85 0.31 -24.51
C ALA A 360 28.56 -0.30 -23.91
N GLY A 361 28.24 0.08 -22.67
CA GLY A 361 27.09 -0.40 -21.92
C GLY A 361 25.78 0.25 -22.36
N PRO A 362 24.64 -0.24 -21.85
CA PRO A 362 23.34 0.34 -22.15
C PRO A 362 23.20 1.72 -21.49
N HIS A 363 22.73 2.71 -22.25
CA HIS A 363 22.32 4.00 -21.71
C HIS A 363 21.02 3.84 -20.91
N ARG A 364 21.06 4.20 -19.62
CA ARG A 364 19.97 4.00 -18.65
C ARG A 364 19.25 5.26 -18.22
N ALA A 365 19.82 6.42 -18.52
CA ALA A 365 19.22 7.70 -18.20
C ALA A 365 17.96 7.90 -19.04
N VAL A 366 16.83 8.14 -18.38
CA VAL A 366 15.56 8.47 -19.02
C VAL A 366 15.09 9.81 -18.46
N ALA A 367 15.06 10.84 -19.30
CA ALA A 367 14.53 12.15 -18.92
C ALA A 367 13.01 12.11 -18.73
N LEU A 368 12.52 12.80 -17.71
CA LEU A 368 11.11 12.98 -17.39
C LEU A 368 10.74 14.46 -17.62
N PRO A 369 10.22 14.83 -18.79
CA PRO A 369 9.93 16.23 -19.08
C PRO A 369 8.80 16.75 -18.17
N PRO A 370 8.93 17.94 -17.58
CA PRO A 370 7.84 18.56 -16.84
C PRO A 370 6.68 18.91 -17.79
N SER A 371 5.48 19.05 -17.23
CA SER A 371 4.34 19.57 -18.01
C SER A 371 4.66 20.96 -18.55
N PRO A 372 4.26 21.30 -19.79
CA PRO A 372 4.37 22.65 -20.30
C PRO A 372 3.66 23.61 -19.34
N VAL A 373 4.32 24.69 -18.95
CA VAL A 373 3.64 25.80 -18.30
C VAL A 373 2.96 26.57 -19.42
N ASP A 374 1.64 26.48 -19.53
CA ASP A 374 0.87 27.32 -20.44
C ASP A 374 1.09 28.78 -20.05
N GLY A 375 1.93 29.47 -20.81
CA GLY A 375 2.21 30.89 -20.63
C GLY A 375 0.99 31.73 -20.99
N ASN A 376 0.04 31.89 -20.06
CA ASN A 376 -0.95 32.96 -20.17
C ASN A 376 -1.38 33.48 -18.79
N GLY A 377 -0.48 34.20 -18.13
CA GLY A 377 -0.78 35.04 -16.97
C GLY A 377 -1.16 36.46 -17.37
N SER A 378 -2.23 36.62 -18.16
CA SER A 378 -3.01 37.86 -18.16
C SER A 378 -3.63 37.97 -16.76
N THR A 379 -3.22 39.00 -16.03
CA THR A 379 -3.78 39.47 -14.76
C THR A 379 -5.30 39.37 -14.78
N ARG A 380 -5.89 38.38 -14.09
CA ARG A 380 -7.27 38.49 -13.62
C ARG A 380 -7.21 39.15 -12.27
N GLU A 381 -7.49 40.45 -12.25
CA GLU A 381 -7.87 41.16 -11.03
C GLU A 381 -9.04 40.41 -10.38
N SER A 382 -8.79 39.93 -9.17
CA SER A 382 -9.79 39.42 -8.27
C SER A 382 -10.57 40.59 -7.67
N THR A 383 -11.70 40.96 -8.27
CA THR A 383 -12.72 41.71 -7.53
C THR A 383 -13.39 40.77 -6.54
N SER A 384 -12.85 40.80 -5.32
CA SER A 384 -13.53 40.44 -4.08
C SER A 384 -14.86 41.21 -3.99
N THR A 385 -15.97 40.49 -3.84
CA THR A 385 -17.04 40.97 -2.97
C THR A 385 -17.69 39.77 -2.29
N ALA A 386 -17.59 39.78 -0.97
CA ALA A 386 -18.19 38.84 -0.05
C ALA A 386 -19.71 38.74 -0.24
N ASN A 387 -20.25 37.53 -0.14
CA ASN A 387 -21.68 37.32 0.05
C ASN A 387 -21.88 36.73 1.45
N SER A 388 -22.31 37.59 2.38
CA SER A 388 -22.89 37.19 3.66
C SER A 388 -24.41 37.16 3.54
N GLU A 389 -24.99 36.05 3.99
CA GLU A 389 -26.28 35.91 4.66
C GLU A 389 -27.60 36.20 3.92
N ALA A 390 -28.36 35.09 3.78
CA ALA A 390 -29.75 34.90 4.22
C ALA A 390 -30.76 36.05 4.04
N ARG A 391 -31.81 35.76 3.26
CA ARG A 391 -33.20 35.66 3.76
C ARG A 391 -34.13 35.17 2.66
N THR A 392 -34.83 34.09 2.98
CA THR A 392 -36.12 33.72 2.41
C THR A 392 -37.13 34.83 2.67
N ASP A 393 -37.89 35.22 1.65
CA ASP A 393 -39.32 35.44 1.78
C ASP A 393 -39.99 35.37 0.41
N GLY A 394 -41.03 34.55 0.35
CA GLY A 394 -41.86 34.38 -0.83
C GLY A 394 -42.92 35.46 -0.96
N ALA A 395 -43.35 35.70 -2.19
CA ALA A 395 -44.68 36.22 -2.47
C ALA A 395 -45.15 35.78 -3.85
N HIS A 396 -46.31 35.11 -3.85
CA HIS A 396 -47.22 34.93 -4.97
C HIS A 396 -47.42 36.22 -5.78
N ALA A 397 -47.59 36.15 -7.10
CA ALA A 397 -48.85 35.77 -7.77
C ALA A 397 -48.87 36.26 -9.24
N THR A 398 -49.47 35.43 -10.09
CA THR A 398 -50.30 35.78 -11.26
C THR A 398 -49.69 36.64 -12.39
N ASN A 399 -49.65 36.10 -13.61
CA ASN A 399 -50.81 36.25 -14.51
C ASN A 399 -50.74 35.27 -15.68
N GLY A 400 -51.87 34.61 -15.94
CA GLY A 400 -52.06 33.72 -17.07
C GLY A 400 -52.78 34.40 -18.23
N ALA A 401 -52.44 33.92 -19.42
CA ALA A 401 -53.30 33.74 -20.61
C ALA A 401 -54.00 34.94 -21.27
N ARG A 402 -53.70 35.15 -22.56
CA ARG A 402 -54.65 35.03 -23.69
C ARG A 402 -53.89 35.23 -25.02
N THR A 403 -53.73 34.23 -25.88
CA THR A 403 -54.61 33.64 -26.91
C THR A 403 -54.89 34.53 -28.14
N VAL A 404 -54.74 33.88 -29.31
CA VAL A 404 -55.49 33.93 -30.59
C VAL A 404 -54.88 34.72 -31.78
N THR A 405 -54.47 33.94 -32.82
CA THR A 405 -54.54 34.17 -34.30
C THR A 405 -53.85 35.38 -34.94
N ARG A 406 -53.26 35.28 -36.13
CA ARG A 406 -53.93 34.94 -37.40
C ARG A 406 -52.92 34.59 -38.51
N THR A 407 -53.33 33.61 -39.29
CA THR A 407 -52.86 33.17 -40.60
C THR A 407 -52.71 34.31 -41.61
N THR A 408 -51.67 34.26 -42.46
CA THR A 408 -51.76 34.61 -43.88
C THR A 408 -50.76 33.77 -44.67
N GLU A 409 -51.30 33.01 -45.63
CA GLU A 409 -50.56 32.36 -46.71
C GLU A 409 -49.96 33.40 -47.67
N ARG A 410 -48.79 33.10 -48.23
CA ARG A 410 -48.51 33.31 -49.66
C ARG A 410 -47.47 32.31 -50.14
N ARG A 411 -47.89 31.50 -51.13
CA ARG A 411 -47.06 30.67 -51.99
C ARG A 411 -46.20 31.53 -52.93
N GLY A 412 -45.07 30.98 -53.34
CA GLY A 412 -44.36 31.32 -54.57
C GLY A 412 -43.15 30.39 -54.77
N GLU A 413 -43.25 29.54 -55.80
CA GLU A 413 -42.15 28.92 -56.61
C GLU A 413 -41.28 27.87 -55.90
N ASP A 414 -41.11 26.61 -56.33
CA ASP A 414 -41.30 25.91 -57.61
C ASP A 414 -41.81 24.46 -57.40
#